data_AF-A0A8B6CHS5-F1
#
_entry.id   AF-A0A8B6CHS5-F1
#
_cell.length_a   1.000
_cell.length_b   1.000
_cell.length_c   1.000
_cell.angle_alpha   90.00
_cell.angle_beta   90.00
_cell.angle_gamma   90.00
#
_symmetry.space_group_name_H-M   'P 1'
#
loop_
_entity.id
_entity.type
_entity.pdbx_description
1 polymer ?
#
loop_
_entity_poly.entity_id
_entity_poly.type
_entity_poly.pdbx_seq_one_letter_code
_entity_poly.pdbx_strand_id
1 'polypeptide(L)'
;MAMQNFGNQGTGPNPYELPAGKEYHIFIACCGLDSRKGKWLMEQLESRYPFRCVYHERDFRPGAMIVDNMREYMDKSVKVLLLLSNGFFQSYYCKLEETFAISLSDEAGQNCIIPVLLEDVPLPPVLRHMTYIDARLPGDVVAQIREAYCRTAHQIGLSPSLCHIGGDDNGKRIGIVEGHHSSLCVCGCRWKFEDFNLNYTHFDEDTKQHIEEMCFDATETLNSKPGMRFYGYFTQRREFIGVFLACLIYSALVVGIYLTYVQATNRSFDGTDVYVPIIVGVSLLPTVYFLVAGYIGSKLTRKYIETTLWKIVKQHYKKSKCLMFYDNVPVGCSPMCGRKTRPNLVLISYDTKPCKEYVLLYLRNKFSGFAENHEAFEEWADKLIECTIAYYSHDIIHWEDLPKSSYNRHDTWKQRECICQLVEPHLSELSLGQCVWFKYLGKREHKTFSNGTVTYGRTIIL
;
A
#
# COMPACT_ATOMS: atom_id res chain seq x y z
N MET A 1 -13.01 13.01 51.65
CA MET A 1 -14.41 12.83 51.25
C MET A 1 -14.78 13.91 50.25
N ALA A 2 -14.89 13.55 48.97
CA ALA A 2 -15.74 14.21 47.99
C ALA A 2 -15.80 13.26 46.78
N MET A 3 -16.85 12.46 46.74
CA MET A 3 -17.24 11.66 45.57
C MET A 3 -17.70 12.64 44.49
N GLN A 4 -17.14 12.57 43.29
CA GLN A 4 -17.76 13.14 42.10
C GLN A 4 -18.30 12.02 41.24
N ASN A 5 -19.63 11.96 41.21
CA ASN A 5 -20.46 11.13 40.36
C ASN A 5 -20.20 11.44 38.89
N PHE A 6 -19.62 10.48 38.15
CA PHE A 6 -19.78 10.40 36.71
C PHE A 6 -20.97 9.49 36.40
N GLY A 7 -22.15 10.11 36.26
CA GLY A 7 -23.35 9.46 35.77
C GLY A 7 -23.53 9.66 34.27
N ASN A 8 -23.74 8.54 33.58
CA ASN A 8 -24.35 8.38 32.25
C ASN A 8 -23.64 8.96 31.01
N GLN A 9 -22.78 8.13 30.42
CA GLN A 9 -22.63 8.02 28.96
C GLN A 9 -23.22 6.66 28.52
N GLY A 10 -24.37 6.68 27.84
CA GLY A 10 -24.91 5.50 27.15
C GLY A 10 -24.50 5.49 25.68
N THR A 11 -24.47 4.39 24.95
CA THR A 11 -24.53 2.94 25.22
C THR A 11 -24.15 2.31 23.87
N GLY A 12 -22.86 2.11 23.62
CA GLY A 12 -22.43 1.09 22.66
C GLY A 12 -22.50 -0.28 23.35
N PRO A 13 -22.62 -1.41 22.62
CA PRO A 13 -22.59 -2.72 23.25
C PRO A 13 -21.27 -2.87 24.02
N ASN A 14 -21.37 -3.19 25.31
CA ASN A 14 -20.20 -3.42 26.15
C ASN A 14 -19.42 -4.61 25.54
N PRO A 15 -18.15 -4.44 25.11
CA PRO A 15 -17.41 -5.52 24.44
C PRO A 15 -17.14 -6.72 25.37
N TYR A 16 -17.36 -6.56 26.67
CA TYR A 16 -17.22 -7.61 27.68
C TYR A 16 -18.57 -8.23 28.09
N GLU A 17 -19.67 -7.83 27.46
CA GLU A 17 -20.93 -8.54 27.59
C GLU A 17 -20.86 -9.82 26.76
N LEU A 18 -21.14 -10.97 27.40
CA LEU A 18 -21.05 -12.25 26.72
C LEU A 18 -22.29 -12.51 25.85
N PRO A 19 -22.11 -13.01 24.62
CA PRO A 19 -23.22 -13.45 23.78
C PRO A 19 -24.06 -14.54 24.44
N ALA A 20 -25.31 -14.68 24.01
CA ALA A 20 -26.19 -15.75 24.48
C ALA A 20 -25.54 -17.14 24.28
N GLY A 21 -25.53 -17.94 25.34
CA GLY A 21 -24.91 -19.27 25.35
C GLY A 21 -23.39 -19.28 25.65
N LYS A 22 -22.75 -18.11 25.79
CA LYS A 22 -21.34 -18.02 26.20
C LYS A 22 -21.22 -17.66 27.67
N GLU A 23 -20.36 -18.38 28.40
CA GLU A 23 -20.09 -18.18 29.83
C GLU A 23 -18.69 -17.59 30.08
N TYR A 24 -17.77 -17.73 29.12
CA TYR A 24 -16.39 -17.29 29.21
C TYR A 24 -15.97 -16.45 28.00
N HIS A 25 -15.00 -15.58 28.22
CA HIS A 25 -14.45 -14.74 27.16
C HIS A 25 -13.40 -15.53 26.36
N ILE A 26 -12.45 -16.17 27.06
CA ILE A 26 -11.26 -16.75 26.43
C ILE A 26 -10.98 -18.13 27.03
N PHE A 27 -10.91 -19.16 26.20
CA PHE A 27 -10.29 -20.44 26.55
C PHE A 27 -8.79 -20.38 26.25
N ILE A 28 -7.92 -20.78 27.19
CA ILE A 28 -6.46 -20.74 26.99
C ILE A 28 -5.93 -22.15 26.72
N ALA A 29 -5.57 -22.40 25.46
CA ALA A 29 -4.91 -23.61 25.00
C ALA A 29 -3.39 -23.47 25.15
N CYS A 30 -2.81 -24.29 26.01
CA CYS A 30 -1.42 -24.16 26.45
C CYS A 30 -0.86 -25.54 26.78
N CYS A 31 0.35 -25.84 26.31
CA CYS A 31 0.99 -27.09 26.69
C CYS A 31 1.49 -27.02 28.15
N GLY A 32 1.72 -28.19 28.76
CA GLY A 32 2.21 -28.27 30.14
C GLY A 32 3.58 -27.61 30.35
N LEU A 33 4.45 -27.61 29.33
CA LEU A 33 5.75 -26.93 29.40
C LEU A 33 5.62 -25.40 29.49
N ASP A 34 4.54 -24.84 28.93
CA ASP A 34 4.24 -23.41 28.93
C ASP A 34 3.28 -23.00 30.07
N SER A 35 2.93 -23.93 30.97
CA SER A 35 1.93 -23.74 32.03
C SER A 35 2.15 -22.48 32.86
N ARG A 36 3.42 -22.19 33.22
CA ARG A 36 3.79 -20.97 33.94
C ARG A 36 3.38 -19.70 33.17
N LYS A 37 3.59 -19.67 31.84
CA LYS A 37 3.25 -18.53 30.99
C LYS A 37 1.74 -18.44 30.76
N GLY A 38 1.08 -19.58 30.55
CA GLY A 38 -0.38 -19.66 30.41
C GLY A 38 -1.12 -19.17 31.65
N LYS A 39 -0.72 -19.64 32.83
CA LYS A 39 -1.27 -19.20 34.11
C LYS A 39 -1.04 -17.71 34.37
N TRP A 40 0.17 -17.22 34.10
CA TRP A 40 0.48 -15.80 34.22
C TRP A 40 -0.40 -14.95 33.28
N LEU A 41 -0.57 -15.36 32.02
CA LEU A 41 -1.43 -14.65 31.06
C LEU A 41 -2.88 -14.61 31.52
N MET A 42 -3.42 -15.73 32.00
CA MET A 42 -4.77 -15.81 32.57
C MET A 42 -4.96 -14.80 33.70
N GLU A 43 -4.07 -14.83 34.70
CA GLU A 43 -4.13 -13.92 35.86
C GLU A 43 -4.03 -12.45 35.45
N GLN A 44 -3.17 -12.12 34.47
CA GLN A 44 -3.04 -10.76 33.96
C GLN A 44 -4.27 -10.30 33.17
N LEU A 45 -4.88 -11.18 32.38
CA LEU A 45 -6.10 -10.88 31.62
C LEU A 45 -7.29 -10.60 32.55
N GLU A 46 -7.50 -11.45 33.56
CA GLU A 46 -8.60 -11.31 34.52
C GLU A 46 -8.38 -10.18 35.53
N SER A 47 -7.13 -9.81 35.85
CA SER A 47 -6.84 -8.70 36.77
C SER A 47 -6.91 -7.33 36.12
N ARG A 48 -6.53 -7.22 34.83
CA ARG A 48 -6.46 -5.93 34.12
C ARG A 48 -7.74 -5.58 33.38
N TYR A 49 -8.53 -6.59 33.00
CA TYR A 49 -9.74 -6.44 32.20
C TYR A 49 -10.84 -7.33 32.77
N PRO A 50 -12.13 -7.05 32.52
CA PRO A 50 -13.25 -7.87 33.02
C PRO A 50 -13.41 -9.18 32.23
N PHE A 51 -12.30 -9.84 31.92
CA PHE A 51 -12.29 -11.15 31.28
C PHE A 51 -12.62 -12.26 32.28
N ARG A 52 -13.20 -13.32 31.73
CA ARG A 52 -13.41 -14.61 32.37
C ARG A 52 -12.72 -15.62 31.49
N CYS A 53 -11.56 -16.09 31.94
CA CYS A 53 -10.77 -17.05 31.18
C CYS A 53 -11.11 -18.47 31.64
N VAL A 54 -10.89 -19.44 30.75
CA VAL A 54 -10.84 -20.85 31.11
C VAL A 54 -9.41 -21.34 30.98
N TYR A 55 -8.92 -22.01 32.01
CA TYR A 55 -7.64 -22.69 32.02
C TYR A 55 -7.78 -24.12 32.56
N HIS A 56 -7.27 -25.09 31.82
CA HIS A 56 -7.56 -26.51 32.06
C HIS A 56 -7.20 -27.00 33.48
N GLU A 57 -6.09 -26.55 34.07
CA GLU A 57 -5.70 -26.96 35.43
C GLU A 57 -6.62 -26.39 36.53
N ARG A 58 -7.29 -25.25 36.25
CA ARG A 58 -8.15 -24.56 37.22
C ARG A 58 -9.60 -24.97 37.08
N ASP A 59 -10.09 -25.07 35.85
CA ASP A 59 -11.52 -25.02 35.56
C ASP A 59 -12.10 -26.37 35.13
N PHE A 60 -11.28 -27.33 34.68
CA PHE A 60 -11.80 -28.63 34.24
C PHE A 60 -12.39 -29.41 35.40
N ARG A 61 -13.55 -30.05 35.17
CA ARG A 61 -14.23 -30.84 36.20
C ARG A 61 -13.45 -32.12 36.48
N PRO A 62 -12.99 -32.35 37.72
CA PRO A 62 -12.32 -33.60 38.07
C PRO A 62 -13.26 -34.80 37.86
N GLY A 63 -12.75 -35.87 37.24
CA GLY A 63 -13.50 -37.10 36.97
C GLY A 63 -14.27 -37.12 35.64
N ALA A 64 -14.41 -35.99 34.94
CA ALA A 64 -14.90 -35.96 33.56
C ALA A 64 -13.77 -36.25 32.56
N MET A 65 -14.12 -36.74 31.36
CA MET A 65 -13.14 -36.95 30.29
C MET A 65 -12.54 -35.61 29.87
N ILE A 66 -11.21 -35.57 29.72
CA ILE A 66 -10.49 -34.33 29.36
C ILE A 66 -11.01 -33.75 28.04
N VAL A 67 -11.31 -34.59 27.05
CA VAL A 67 -11.84 -34.17 25.74
C VAL A 67 -13.23 -33.56 25.86
N ASP A 68 -14.08 -34.08 26.75
CA ASP A 68 -15.42 -33.53 27.00
C ASP A 68 -15.34 -32.18 27.71
N ASN A 69 -14.45 -32.06 28.71
CA ASN A 69 -14.13 -30.79 29.34
C ASN A 69 -13.66 -29.76 28.29
N MET A 70 -12.70 -30.12 27.44
CA MET A 70 -12.19 -29.25 26.38
C MET A 70 -13.32 -28.71 25.50
N ARG A 71 -14.18 -29.60 24.98
CA ARG A 71 -15.29 -29.21 24.10
C ARG A 71 -16.30 -28.33 24.85
N GLU A 72 -16.76 -28.75 26.03
CA GLU A 72 -17.75 -27.99 26.81
C GLU A 72 -17.27 -26.55 27.09
N TYR A 73 -16.02 -26.40 27.54
CA TYR A 73 -15.50 -25.09 27.89
C TYR A 73 -15.12 -24.25 26.66
N MET A 74 -14.67 -24.85 25.56
CA MET A 74 -14.46 -24.11 24.29
C MET A 74 -15.79 -23.63 23.70
N ASP A 75 -16.83 -24.46 23.69
CA ASP A 75 -18.16 -24.09 23.20
C ASP A 75 -18.77 -22.95 24.02
N LYS A 76 -18.49 -22.92 25.34
CA LYS A 76 -18.90 -21.84 26.24
C LYS A 76 -18.00 -20.60 26.20
N SER A 77 -16.89 -20.64 25.45
CA SER A 77 -15.95 -19.53 25.31
C SER A 77 -16.18 -18.75 24.02
N VAL A 78 -15.98 -17.43 24.04
CA VAL A 78 -16.11 -16.59 22.84
C VAL A 78 -14.90 -16.75 21.92
N LYS A 79 -13.68 -16.81 22.48
CA LYS A 79 -12.41 -16.99 21.76
C LYS A 79 -11.58 -18.11 22.37
N VAL A 80 -10.69 -18.66 21.56
CA VAL A 80 -9.65 -19.61 21.97
C VAL A 80 -8.28 -18.97 21.74
N LEU A 81 -7.50 -18.84 22.82
CA LEU A 81 -6.14 -18.32 22.81
C LEU A 81 -5.17 -19.49 22.68
N LEU A 82 -4.45 -19.58 21.57
CA LEU A 82 -3.44 -20.63 21.32
C LEU A 82 -2.06 -20.11 21.69
N LEU A 83 -1.42 -20.71 22.70
CA LEU A 83 -0.04 -20.37 23.07
C LEU A 83 0.94 -21.25 22.30
N LEU A 84 1.43 -20.73 21.18
CA LEU A 84 2.21 -21.47 20.19
C LEU A 84 3.68 -21.56 20.60
N SER A 85 4.13 -22.79 20.79
CA SER A 85 5.50 -23.20 21.09
C SER A 85 5.78 -24.57 20.47
N ASN A 86 7.01 -25.03 20.55
CA ASN A 86 7.39 -26.37 20.15
C ASN A 86 6.70 -27.42 21.03
N GLY A 87 6.56 -27.12 22.33
CA GLY A 87 5.79 -27.94 23.26
C GLY A 87 4.31 -28.03 22.89
N PHE A 88 3.72 -26.93 22.42
CA PHE A 88 2.35 -26.91 21.90
C PHE A 88 2.17 -27.86 20.72
N PHE A 89 3.04 -27.79 19.71
CA PHE A 89 2.92 -28.65 18.53
C PHE A 89 3.26 -30.12 18.77
N GLN A 90 3.97 -30.44 19.86
CA GLN A 90 4.26 -31.82 20.27
C GLN A 90 3.17 -32.42 21.17
N SER A 91 2.40 -31.59 21.87
CA SER A 91 1.36 -32.01 22.81
C SER A 91 0.15 -32.60 22.09
N TYR A 92 -0.24 -33.82 22.46
CA TYR A 92 -1.46 -34.47 21.97
C TYR A 92 -2.70 -33.63 22.27
N TYR A 93 -2.79 -33.10 23.50
CA TYR A 93 -3.91 -32.30 23.95
C TYR A 93 -4.00 -30.96 23.20
N CYS A 94 -2.87 -30.29 22.94
CA CYS A 94 -2.88 -29.02 22.22
C CYS A 94 -3.28 -29.18 20.74
N LYS A 95 -2.96 -30.33 20.12
CA LYS A 95 -3.48 -30.66 18.77
C LYS A 95 -5.00 -30.81 18.76
N LEU A 96 -5.58 -31.41 19.79
CA LEU A 96 -7.03 -31.48 19.94
C LEU A 96 -7.62 -30.08 20.14
N GLU A 97 -7.02 -29.26 20.99
CA GLU A 97 -7.44 -27.87 21.23
C GLU A 97 -7.39 -27.03 19.95
N GLU A 98 -6.31 -27.11 19.17
CA GLU A 98 -6.18 -26.46 17.86
C GLU A 98 -7.30 -26.92 16.91
N THR A 99 -7.51 -28.23 16.79
CA THR A 99 -8.53 -28.81 15.91
C THR A 99 -9.94 -28.35 16.29
N PHE A 100 -10.27 -28.35 17.58
CA PHE A 100 -11.56 -27.89 18.07
C PHE A 100 -11.74 -26.38 17.89
N ALA A 101 -10.69 -25.59 18.09
CA ALA A 101 -10.75 -24.15 17.87
C ALA A 101 -11.01 -23.78 16.40
N ILE A 102 -10.44 -24.56 15.47
CA ILE A 102 -10.70 -24.43 14.03
C ILE A 102 -12.17 -24.79 13.73
N SER A 103 -12.63 -25.95 14.21
CA SER A 103 -14.05 -26.37 14.05
C SER A 103 -15.02 -25.32 14.59
N LEU A 104 -14.75 -24.78 15.78
CA LEU A 104 -15.56 -23.74 16.41
C LEU A 104 -15.59 -22.46 15.56
N SER A 105 -14.47 -22.10 14.95
CA SER A 105 -14.40 -20.91 14.08
C SER A 105 -15.21 -21.11 12.79
N ASP A 106 -15.13 -22.32 12.21
CA ASP A 106 -15.88 -22.69 11.02
C ASP A 106 -17.39 -22.74 11.30
N GLU A 107 -17.81 -23.37 12.40
CA GLU A 107 -19.20 -23.48 12.83
C GLU A 107 -19.82 -22.11 13.18
N ALA A 108 -19.04 -21.24 13.83
CA ALA A 108 -19.47 -19.89 14.15
C ALA A 108 -19.47 -18.95 12.92
N GLY A 109 -18.87 -19.38 11.80
CA GLY A 109 -18.67 -18.53 10.61
C GLY A 109 -17.84 -17.29 10.91
N GLN A 110 -16.99 -17.32 11.94
CA GLN A 110 -16.12 -16.22 12.34
C GLN A 110 -14.84 -16.73 13.01
N ASN A 111 -13.72 -16.03 12.81
CA ASN A 111 -12.46 -16.41 13.45
C ASN A 111 -12.57 -16.31 14.97
N CYS A 112 -12.52 -17.45 15.67
CA CYS A 112 -12.55 -17.53 17.13
C CYS A 112 -11.15 -17.72 17.73
N ILE A 113 -10.10 -17.80 16.91
CA ILE A 113 -8.75 -18.11 17.34
C ILE A 113 -7.92 -16.82 17.50
N ILE A 114 -7.20 -16.73 18.63
CA ILE A 114 -6.16 -15.74 18.89
C ILE A 114 -4.83 -16.50 19.06
N PRO A 115 -3.95 -16.53 18.05
CA PRO A 115 -2.66 -17.19 18.18
C PRO A 115 -1.64 -16.26 18.85
N VAL A 116 -0.88 -16.77 19.81
CA VAL A 116 0.21 -16.07 20.50
C VAL A 116 1.49 -16.87 20.34
N LEU A 117 2.49 -16.30 19.67
CA LEU A 117 3.76 -16.95 19.40
C LEU A 117 4.72 -16.73 20.58
N LEU A 118 5.07 -17.81 21.29
CA LEU A 118 5.98 -17.76 22.44
C LEU A 118 7.46 -17.94 22.05
N GLU A 119 7.73 -18.69 20.99
CA GLU A 119 9.08 -18.98 20.48
C GLU A 119 9.08 -19.16 18.95
N ASP A 120 10.25 -19.25 18.31
CA ASP A 120 10.34 -19.52 16.87
C ASP A 120 9.96 -20.97 16.56
N VAL A 121 8.80 -21.14 15.93
CA VAL A 121 8.29 -22.45 15.51
C VAL A 121 7.70 -22.43 14.10
N PRO A 122 7.88 -23.51 13.33
CA PRO A 122 7.25 -23.65 12.03
C PRO A 122 5.73 -23.80 12.21
N LEU A 123 4.97 -22.79 11.80
CA LEU A 123 3.51 -22.82 11.90
C LEU A 123 2.89 -23.80 10.88
N PRO A 124 1.93 -24.63 11.30
CA PRO A 124 1.08 -25.41 10.39
C PRO A 124 0.40 -24.49 9.36
N PRO A 125 0.07 -25.00 8.16
CA PRO A 125 -0.56 -24.20 7.11
C PRO A 125 -1.78 -23.41 7.58
N VAL A 126 -2.64 -24.02 8.42
CA VAL A 126 -3.86 -23.35 8.94
C VAL A 126 -3.53 -22.11 9.77
N LEU A 127 -2.54 -22.19 10.66
CA LEU A 127 -2.14 -21.07 11.51
C LEU A 127 -1.23 -20.07 10.78
N ARG A 128 -0.56 -20.48 9.69
CA ARG A 128 0.31 -19.59 8.89
C ARG A 128 -0.44 -18.44 8.24
N HIS A 129 -1.71 -18.65 7.93
CA HIS A 129 -2.60 -17.63 7.36
C HIS A 129 -3.31 -16.79 8.43
N MET A 130 -3.09 -17.07 9.72
CA MET A 130 -3.64 -16.28 10.82
C MET A 130 -2.62 -15.27 11.33
N THR A 131 -3.08 -14.07 11.68
CA THR A 131 -2.26 -13.07 12.36
C THR A 131 -2.06 -13.47 13.81
N TYR A 132 -0.82 -13.62 14.25
CA TYR A 132 -0.46 -13.97 15.62
C TYR A 132 0.11 -12.78 16.40
N ILE A 133 -0.04 -12.81 17.72
CA ILE A 133 0.61 -11.90 18.65
C ILE A 133 2.00 -12.47 18.94
N ASP A 134 3.04 -11.76 18.53
CA ASP A 134 4.42 -12.17 18.80
C ASP A 134 4.86 -11.76 20.21
N ALA A 135 4.83 -12.70 21.15
CA ALA A 135 5.17 -12.45 22.56
C ALA A 135 6.69 -12.40 22.82
N ARG A 136 7.52 -12.57 21.79
CA ARG A 136 8.99 -12.50 21.89
C ARG A 136 9.49 -11.06 21.72
N LEU A 137 8.72 -10.24 21.01
CA LEU A 137 9.01 -8.84 20.83
C LEU A 137 8.68 -8.06 22.12
N PRO A 138 9.41 -6.98 22.43
CA PRO A 138 9.07 -6.13 23.57
C PRO A 138 7.70 -5.48 23.35
N GLY A 139 6.75 -5.75 24.24
CA GLY A 139 5.38 -5.23 24.14
C GLY A 139 4.45 -5.73 25.24
N ASP A 140 3.29 -5.11 25.36
CA ASP A 140 2.24 -5.51 26.29
C ASP A 140 1.31 -6.56 25.65
N VAL A 141 1.73 -7.82 25.74
CA VAL A 141 1.00 -8.97 25.19
C VAL A 141 -0.43 -9.05 25.72
N VAL A 142 -0.66 -8.66 26.98
CA VAL A 142 -1.97 -8.74 27.63
C VAL A 142 -2.92 -7.69 27.02
N ALA A 143 -2.43 -6.48 26.76
CA ALA A 143 -3.20 -5.46 26.05
C ALA A 143 -3.47 -5.85 24.59
N GLN A 144 -2.51 -6.49 23.92
CA GLN A 144 -2.69 -6.99 22.55
C GLN A 144 -3.75 -8.09 22.47
N ILE A 145 -3.78 -9.02 23.42
CA ILE A 145 -4.81 -10.05 23.51
C ILE A 145 -6.19 -9.40 23.72
N ARG A 146 -6.29 -8.41 24.62
CA ARG A 146 -7.54 -7.66 24.82
C ARG A 146 -8.01 -6.99 23.54
N GLU A 147 -7.11 -6.35 22.82
CA GLU A 147 -7.44 -5.71 21.55
C GLU A 147 -7.91 -6.73 20.50
N ALA A 148 -7.22 -7.86 20.36
CA ALA A 148 -7.62 -8.94 19.46
C ALA A 148 -9.02 -9.48 19.78
N TYR A 149 -9.34 -9.65 21.08
CA TYR A 149 -10.68 -10.03 21.52
C TYR A 149 -11.74 -8.99 21.12
N CYS A 150 -11.50 -7.71 21.40
CA CYS A 150 -12.47 -6.64 21.15
C CYS A 150 -12.69 -6.36 19.65
N ARG A 151 -11.67 -6.52 18.81
CA ARG A 151 -11.78 -6.29 17.36
C ARG A 151 -12.86 -7.15 16.70
N THR A 152 -13.08 -8.38 17.17
CA THR A 152 -14.15 -9.24 16.64
C THR A 152 -15.51 -8.99 17.30
N ALA A 153 -15.54 -8.57 18.57
CA ALA A 153 -16.80 -8.30 19.29
C ALA A 153 -17.59 -7.09 18.74
N HIS A 154 -16.90 -6.12 18.11
CA HIS A 154 -17.54 -4.99 17.42
C HIS A 154 -18.01 -5.30 15.99
N GLN A 155 -17.83 -6.55 15.51
CA GLN A 155 -18.34 -7.02 14.22
C GLN A 155 -19.51 -8.01 14.39
N ILE A 156 -20.55 -7.66 15.15
CA ILE A 156 -21.87 -8.26 14.92
C ILE A 156 -22.44 -7.57 13.68
N GLY A 157 -22.04 -8.03 12.50
CA GLY A 157 -22.48 -7.47 11.22
C GLY A 157 -21.49 -7.59 10.07
N LEU A 158 -20.29 -8.11 10.29
CA LEU A 158 -19.37 -8.48 9.23
C LEU A 158 -19.02 -9.95 9.42
N SER A 159 -19.67 -10.80 8.65
CA SER A 159 -19.17 -12.15 8.39
C SER A 159 -17.70 -11.98 7.98
N PRO A 160 -16.73 -12.54 8.72
CA PRO A 160 -15.43 -12.80 8.17
C PRO A 160 -15.71 -13.87 7.12
N SER A 161 -15.98 -13.43 5.90
CA SER A 161 -15.93 -14.30 4.74
C SER A 161 -14.64 -15.09 4.90
N LEU A 162 -14.81 -16.41 5.10
CA LEU A 162 -13.75 -17.40 5.13
C LEU A 162 -12.66 -16.91 4.19
N CYS A 163 -11.45 -16.79 4.73
CA CYS A 163 -10.26 -16.58 3.96
C CYS A 163 -10.34 -17.52 2.76
N HIS A 164 -10.46 -16.96 1.55
CA HIS A 164 -10.39 -17.76 0.35
C HIS A 164 -9.01 -18.41 0.35
N ILE A 165 -8.98 -19.71 0.66
CA ILE A 165 -7.80 -20.55 0.52
C ILE A 165 -7.57 -20.67 -0.99
N GLY A 166 -6.62 -19.91 -1.51
CA GLY A 166 -6.18 -20.05 -2.90
C GLY A 166 -5.79 -18.74 -3.56
N GLY A 167 -4.51 -18.40 -3.44
CA GLY A 167 -3.71 -17.66 -4.42
C GLY A 167 -4.25 -16.32 -4.91
N ASP A 168 -3.79 -15.22 -4.30
CA ASP A 168 -3.27 -14.04 -5.02
C ASP A 168 -2.93 -12.96 -3.98
N ASP A 169 -1.65 -12.88 -3.62
CA ASP A 169 -1.23 -11.90 -2.63
C ASP A 169 -1.37 -10.47 -3.20
N ASN A 170 -2.16 -9.62 -2.54
CA ASN A 170 -2.37 -8.23 -2.94
C ASN A 170 -1.02 -7.49 -3.06
N GLY A 171 -0.76 -6.87 -4.22
CA GLY A 171 0.51 -6.20 -4.50
C GLY A 171 1.56 -7.10 -5.15
N LYS A 172 1.24 -8.35 -5.46
CA LYS A 172 2.11 -9.22 -6.26
C LYS A 172 2.23 -8.69 -7.68
N ARG A 173 3.47 -8.58 -8.16
CA ARG A 173 3.77 -8.19 -9.54
C ARG A 173 3.51 -9.37 -10.48
N ILE A 174 2.63 -9.16 -11.46
CA ILE A 174 2.22 -10.20 -12.43
C ILE A 174 3.09 -10.15 -13.69
N GLY A 175 3.49 -8.95 -14.11
CA GLY A 175 4.23 -8.76 -15.35
C GLY A 175 4.92 -7.40 -15.44
N ILE A 176 5.96 -7.37 -16.28
CA ILE A 176 6.66 -6.16 -16.70
C ILE A 176 6.82 -6.21 -18.21
N VAL A 177 6.60 -5.07 -18.87
CA VAL A 177 7.02 -4.86 -20.25
C VAL A 177 7.99 -3.70 -20.31
N GLU A 178 9.15 -3.96 -20.88
CA GLU A 178 10.12 -2.92 -21.20
C GLU A 178 9.80 -2.32 -22.57
N GLY A 179 9.91 -1.00 -22.66
CA GLY A 179 9.91 -0.33 -23.96
C GLY A 179 11.27 -0.51 -24.65
N HIS A 180 11.22 -0.80 -25.95
CA HIS A 180 12.40 -0.91 -26.80
C HIS A 180 12.44 0.17 -27.88
N HIS A 181 13.66 0.52 -28.28
CA HIS A 181 13.93 1.52 -29.29
C HIS A 181 14.07 0.85 -30.66
N SER A 182 13.21 1.20 -31.61
CA SER A 182 13.31 0.76 -33.01
C SER A 182 14.04 1.82 -33.85
N SER A 183 15.18 1.46 -34.43
CA SER A 183 16.08 2.36 -35.17
C SER A 183 15.80 2.47 -36.69
N LEU A 184 14.63 2.04 -37.15
CA LEU A 184 14.29 1.93 -38.58
C LEU A 184 13.40 3.09 -39.08
N CYS A 185 13.89 4.34 -39.05
CA CYS A 185 13.49 5.37 -40.03
C CYS A 185 14.34 6.65 -39.96
N VAL A 186 14.43 7.33 -41.11
CA VAL A 186 15.03 8.67 -41.31
C VAL A 186 14.26 9.77 -40.55
N CYS A 187 13.10 9.44 -39.95
CA CYS A 187 12.21 10.34 -39.22
C CYS A 187 11.89 9.83 -37.80
N GLY A 188 12.88 9.84 -36.91
CA GLY A 188 12.64 9.88 -35.46
C GLY A 188 12.54 8.55 -34.72
N CYS A 189 13.28 8.47 -33.63
CA CYS A 189 13.36 7.39 -32.64
C CYS A 189 11.99 6.87 -32.18
N ARG A 190 11.55 5.70 -32.63
CA ARG A 190 10.26 5.13 -32.20
C ARG A 190 10.45 4.19 -31.02
N TRP A 191 9.90 4.55 -29.87
CA TRP A 191 9.76 3.64 -28.74
C TRP A 191 8.48 2.83 -28.88
N LYS A 192 8.57 1.53 -28.61
CA LYS A 192 7.42 0.62 -28.59
C LYS A 192 7.50 -0.30 -27.39
N PHE A 193 6.35 -0.63 -26.84
CA PHE A 193 6.18 -1.73 -25.89
C PHE A 193 5.89 -3.03 -26.65
N GLU A 194 6.50 -4.12 -26.21
CA GLU A 194 6.17 -5.48 -26.68
C GLU A 194 4.99 -6.04 -25.88
N ASP A 195 4.62 -7.29 -26.18
CA ASP A 195 3.56 -7.97 -25.45
C ASP A 195 4.03 -8.37 -24.05
N PHE A 196 3.08 -8.42 -23.10
CA PHE A 196 3.39 -8.82 -21.73
C PHE A 196 3.75 -10.30 -21.64
N ASN A 197 4.86 -10.60 -20.96
CA ASN A 197 5.14 -11.94 -20.48
C ASN A 197 4.53 -12.09 -19.08
N LEU A 198 3.33 -12.66 -19.02
CA LEU A 198 2.52 -12.75 -17.81
C LEU A 198 2.72 -14.08 -17.10
N ASN A 199 2.83 -14.03 -15.77
CA ASN A 199 2.96 -15.23 -14.95
C ASN A 199 1.63 -15.56 -14.27
N TYR A 200 0.82 -16.42 -14.90
CA TYR A 200 -0.49 -16.84 -14.41
C TYR A 200 -0.37 -18.06 -13.50
N THR A 201 -0.21 -17.87 -12.19
CA THR A 201 -0.19 -19.03 -11.28
C THR A 201 -1.52 -19.31 -10.62
N HIS A 202 -2.43 -18.33 -10.46
CA HIS A 202 -3.66 -18.50 -9.66
C HIS A 202 -4.94 -17.82 -10.18
N PHE A 203 -4.93 -17.18 -11.35
CA PHE A 203 -6.14 -16.59 -11.93
C PHE A 203 -7.03 -17.63 -12.62
N ASP A 204 -8.35 -17.45 -12.56
CA ASP A 204 -9.30 -18.16 -13.40
C ASP A 204 -9.20 -17.68 -14.87
N GLU A 205 -9.71 -18.49 -15.81
CA GLU A 205 -9.56 -18.20 -17.25
C GLU A 205 -10.28 -16.92 -17.70
N ASP A 206 -11.41 -16.55 -17.08
CA ASP A 206 -12.11 -15.30 -17.41
C ASP A 206 -11.28 -14.09 -16.96
N THR A 207 -10.71 -14.15 -15.76
CA THR A 207 -9.82 -13.10 -15.25
C THR A 207 -8.55 -12.98 -16.09
N LYS A 208 -7.94 -14.09 -16.52
CA LYS A 208 -6.77 -14.07 -17.42
C LYS A 208 -7.08 -13.35 -18.73
N GLN A 209 -8.21 -13.69 -19.38
CA GLN A 209 -8.61 -13.06 -20.62
C GLN A 209 -8.73 -11.54 -20.47
N HIS A 210 -9.36 -11.06 -19.40
CA HIS A 210 -9.50 -9.61 -19.16
C HIS A 210 -8.17 -8.93 -18.81
N ILE A 211 -7.23 -9.64 -18.17
CA ILE A 211 -5.87 -9.12 -17.95
C ILE A 211 -5.13 -8.98 -19.29
N GLU A 212 -5.23 -9.98 -20.17
CA GLU A 212 -4.63 -9.95 -21.52
C GLU A 212 -5.23 -8.82 -22.37
N GLU A 213 -6.55 -8.67 -22.38
CA GLU A 213 -7.25 -7.57 -23.06
C GLU A 213 -6.78 -6.20 -22.54
N MET A 214 -6.66 -6.04 -21.21
CA MET A 214 -6.14 -4.80 -20.62
C MET A 214 -4.69 -4.50 -21.05
N CYS A 215 -3.84 -5.53 -21.10
CA CYS A 215 -2.44 -5.41 -21.51
C CYS A 215 -2.33 -5.05 -23.00
N PHE A 216 -3.16 -5.69 -23.83
CA PHE A 216 -3.26 -5.41 -25.26
C PHE A 216 -3.71 -3.96 -25.52
N ASP A 217 -4.81 -3.52 -24.90
CA ASP A 217 -5.32 -2.16 -25.03
C ASP A 217 -4.27 -1.11 -24.65
N ALA A 218 -3.49 -1.37 -23.59
CA ALA A 218 -2.45 -0.46 -23.14
C ALA A 218 -1.27 -0.37 -24.09
N THR A 219 -0.75 -1.51 -24.55
CA THR A 219 0.37 -1.55 -25.49
C THR A 219 -0.04 -0.95 -26.84
N GLU A 220 -1.20 -1.31 -27.39
CA GLU A 220 -1.71 -0.78 -28.65
C GLU A 220 -1.97 0.74 -28.58
N THR A 221 -2.64 1.21 -27.53
CA THR A 221 -2.96 2.63 -27.37
C THR A 221 -1.70 3.47 -27.20
N LEU A 222 -0.70 2.99 -26.44
CA LEU A 222 0.55 3.72 -26.24
C LEU A 222 1.42 3.70 -27.51
N ASN A 223 1.48 2.57 -28.22
CA ASN A 223 2.29 2.41 -29.42
C ASN A 223 1.73 3.16 -30.64
N SER A 224 0.41 3.32 -30.74
CA SER A 224 -0.25 3.99 -31.86
C SER A 224 -0.10 5.52 -31.85
N LYS A 225 -0.03 6.14 -30.66
CA LYS A 225 -0.05 7.60 -30.50
C LYS A 225 1.33 8.27 -30.62
N PRO A 226 1.38 9.56 -31.01
CA PRO A 226 2.64 10.29 -31.22
C PRO A 226 3.46 10.50 -29.96
N GLY A 227 2.88 10.39 -28.75
CA GLY A 227 3.60 10.57 -27.48
C GLY A 227 4.79 9.63 -27.34
N MET A 228 4.62 8.34 -27.67
CA MET A 228 5.71 7.36 -27.64
C MET A 228 6.70 7.52 -28.80
N ARG A 229 6.28 8.13 -29.93
CA ARG A 229 7.17 8.46 -31.05
C ARG A 229 8.20 9.54 -30.70
N PHE A 230 7.85 10.46 -29.80
CA PHE A 230 8.77 11.52 -29.36
C PHE A 230 9.34 11.26 -27.96
N TYR A 231 9.06 10.09 -27.37
CA TYR A 231 9.52 9.74 -26.02
C TYR A 231 11.04 9.91 -25.89
N GLY A 232 11.81 9.35 -26.84
CA GLY A 232 13.28 9.44 -26.83
C GLY A 232 13.77 10.88 -26.84
N TYR A 233 13.17 11.72 -27.69
CA TYR A 233 13.53 13.13 -27.84
C TYR A 233 13.34 13.94 -26.54
N PHE A 234 12.24 13.71 -25.82
CA PHE A 234 11.92 14.46 -24.61
C PHE A 234 12.55 13.89 -23.33
N THR A 235 12.83 12.59 -23.28
CA THR A 235 13.28 11.93 -22.04
C THR A 235 14.74 11.53 -22.03
N GLN A 236 15.36 11.28 -23.19
CA GLN A 236 16.80 11.01 -23.26
C GLN A 236 17.60 12.31 -23.22
N ARG A 237 18.03 12.68 -22.02
CA ARG A 237 18.75 13.94 -21.77
C ARG A 237 20.00 14.15 -22.62
N ARG A 238 20.67 13.11 -23.13
CA ARG A 238 21.98 13.25 -23.79
C ARG A 238 21.91 13.95 -25.15
N GLU A 239 20.95 13.57 -26.00
CA GLU A 239 20.78 14.19 -27.33
C GLU A 239 20.32 15.65 -27.18
N PHE A 240 19.40 15.87 -26.26
CA PHE A 240 18.90 17.20 -25.92
C PHE A 240 19.98 18.09 -25.30
N ILE A 241 20.81 17.58 -24.38
CA ILE A 241 21.97 18.30 -23.83
C ILE A 241 22.97 18.63 -24.93
N GLY A 242 23.19 17.73 -25.90
CA GLY A 242 24.05 17.98 -27.06
C GLY A 242 23.57 19.16 -27.89
N VAL A 243 22.29 19.20 -28.25
CA VAL A 243 21.68 20.31 -29.00
C VAL A 243 21.70 21.60 -28.17
N PHE A 244 21.40 21.53 -26.88
CA PHE A 244 21.47 22.66 -25.97
C PHE A 244 22.89 23.25 -25.87
N LEU A 245 23.91 22.41 -25.69
CA LEU A 245 25.31 22.83 -25.64
C LEU A 245 25.77 23.42 -26.98
N ALA A 246 25.34 22.85 -28.11
CA ALA A 246 25.62 23.40 -29.43
C ALA A 246 25.00 24.79 -29.62
N CYS A 247 23.74 24.98 -29.21
CA CYS A 247 23.09 26.29 -29.21
C CYS A 247 23.81 27.29 -28.29
N LEU A 248 24.23 26.86 -27.10
CA LEU A 248 24.97 27.70 -26.15
C LEU A 248 26.35 28.12 -26.67
N ILE A 249 27.08 27.19 -27.30
CA ILE A 249 28.37 27.48 -27.96
C ILE A 249 28.15 28.46 -29.11
N TYR A 250 27.12 28.25 -29.94
CA TYR A 250 26.75 29.17 -31.01
C TYR A 250 26.45 30.58 -30.48
N SER A 251 25.62 30.71 -29.45
CA SER A 251 25.34 32.01 -28.82
C SER A 251 26.62 32.67 -28.30
N ALA A 252 27.51 31.90 -27.66
CA ALA A 252 28.79 32.42 -27.15
C ALA A 252 29.74 32.87 -28.26
N LEU A 253 29.80 32.15 -29.38
CA LEU A 253 30.59 32.52 -30.56
C LEU A 253 30.07 33.81 -31.21
N VAL A 254 28.75 33.96 -31.36
CA VAL A 254 28.14 35.19 -31.91
C VAL A 254 28.47 36.39 -31.03
N VAL A 255 28.34 36.25 -29.71
CA VAL A 255 28.71 37.29 -28.74
C VAL A 255 30.21 37.61 -28.84
N GLY A 256 31.08 36.59 -28.90
CA GLY A 256 32.52 36.75 -28.99
C GLY A 256 32.98 37.48 -30.26
N ILE A 257 32.50 37.05 -31.44
CA ILE A 257 32.79 37.71 -32.72
C ILE A 257 32.38 39.19 -32.67
N TYR A 258 31.20 39.47 -32.10
CA TYR A 258 30.74 40.85 -31.96
C TYR A 258 31.62 41.69 -31.03
N LEU A 259 32.02 41.17 -29.86
CA LEU A 259 32.92 41.87 -28.95
C LEU A 259 34.26 42.19 -29.64
N THR A 260 34.79 41.27 -30.44
CA THR A 260 36.01 41.52 -31.23
C THR A 260 35.81 42.58 -32.32
N TYR A 261 34.64 42.64 -32.97
CA TYR A 261 34.30 43.68 -33.94
C TYR A 261 34.21 45.07 -33.30
N VAL A 262 33.58 45.18 -32.12
CA VAL A 262 33.49 46.44 -31.37
C VAL A 262 34.89 46.92 -30.96
N GLN A 263 35.74 46.03 -30.46
CA GLN A 263 37.13 46.35 -30.13
C GLN A 263 37.93 46.79 -31.36
N ALA A 264 37.78 46.09 -32.50
CA ALA A 264 38.49 46.41 -33.74
C ALA A 264 38.06 47.74 -34.37
N THR A 265 36.80 48.14 -34.20
CA THR A 265 36.24 49.39 -34.75
C THR A 265 36.35 50.58 -33.81
N ASN A 266 36.88 50.40 -32.59
CA ASN A 266 37.04 51.43 -31.57
C ASN A 266 35.74 52.20 -31.27
N ARG A 267 34.58 51.55 -31.44
CA ARG A 267 33.28 52.14 -31.14
C ARG A 267 33.06 52.20 -29.64
N SER A 268 32.80 53.39 -29.10
CA SER A 268 32.25 53.53 -27.76
C SER A 268 30.81 53.03 -27.75
N PHE A 269 30.47 52.26 -26.71
CA PHE A 269 29.08 51.87 -26.42
C PHE A 269 28.27 53.13 -26.04
N ASP A 270 27.86 53.92 -27.03
CA ASP A 270 26.82 54.91 -26.81
C ASP A 270 25.49 54.17 -26.71
N GLY A 271 24.67 54.51 -25.72
CA GLY A 271 23.42 53.81 -25.36
C GLY A 271 22.33 53.78 -26.46
N THR A 272 22.66 54.16 -27.70
CA THR A 272 21.84 54.07 -28.91
C THR A 272 22.04 52.77 -29.70
N ASP A 273 22.99 51.90 -29.32
CA ASP A 273 23.22 50.59 -29.95
C ASP A 273 22.18 49.53 -29.50
N VAL A 274 20.92 49.75 -29.88
CA VAL A 274 19.77 48.84 -29.65
C VAL A 274 20.00 47.45 -30.27
N TYR A 275 20.89 47.36 -31.25
CA TYR A 275 21.24 46.10 -31.92
C TYR A 275 21.92 45.09 -30.99
N VAL A 276 22.58 45.53 -29.90
CA VAL A 276 23.32 44.64 -28.99
C VAL A 276 22.40 43.72 -28.18
N PRO A 277 21.42 44.22 -27.41
CA PRO A 277 20.46 43.35 -26.73
C PRO A 277 19.67 42.46 -27.68
N ILE A 278 19.41 42.93 -28.91
CA ILE A 278 18.64 42.19 -29.92
C ILE A 278 19.43 40.98 -30.43
N ILE A 279 20.68 41.15 -30.87
CA ILE A 279 21.49 40.05 -31.41
C ILE A 279 21.74 38.98 -30.34
N VAL A 280 22.06 39.41 -29.12
CA VAL A 280 22.25 38.49 -27.98
C VAL A 280 20.95 37.79 -27.61
N GLY A 281 19.84 38.53 -27.53
CA GLY A 281 18.53 37.98 -27.23
C GLY A 281 18.08 36.93 -28.26
N VAL A 282 18.16 37.26 -29.56
CA VAL A 282 17.78 36.35 -30.65
C VAL A 282 18.65 35.10 -30.67
N SER A 283 19.96 35.22 -30.39
CA SER A 283 20.88 34.09 -30.35
C SER A 283 20.65 33.15 -29.17
N LEU A 284 20.02 33.63 -28.09
CA LEU A 284 19.67 32.83 -26.91
C LEU A 284 18.27 32.18 -27.00
N LEU A 285 17.39 32.65 -27.89
CA LEU A 285 16.04 32.10 -28.07
C LEU A 285 16.03 30.58 -28.34
N PRO A 286 16.87 30.01 -29.21
CA PRO A 286 16.91 28.57 -29.43
C PRO A 286 17.30 27.82 -28.15
N THR A 287 18.29 28.34 -27.42
CA THR A 287 18.80 27.76 -26.17
C THR A 287 17.73 27.71 -25.09
N VAL A 288 16.97 28.79 -24.94
CA VAL A 288 15.80 28.86 -24.03
C VAL A 288 14.66 27.97 -24.51
N TYR A 289 14.36 28.00 -25.82
CA TYR A 289 13.32 27.17 -26.43
C TYR A 289 13.59 25.68 -26.18
N PHE A 290 14.81 25.20 -26.42
CA PHE A 290 15.15 23.81 -26.17
C PHE A 290 14.93 23.49 -24.71
N LEU A 291 15.56 24.21 -23.76
CA LEU A 291 15.40 23.97 -22.32
C LEU A 291 13.94 23.84 -21.89
N VAL A 292 13.10 24.79 -22.33
CA VAL A 292 11.67 24.81 -22.00
C VAL A 292 10.94 23.65 -22.69
N ALA A 293 11.20 23.40 -23.97
CA ALA A 293 10.56 22.33 -24.74
C ALA A 293 10.90 20.93 -24.22
N GLY A 294 12.12 20.67 -23.76
CA GLY A 294 12.48 19.37 -23.17
C GLY A 294 11.87 19.16 -21.79
N TYR A 295 11.90 20.20 -20.94
CA TYR A 295 11.28 20.11 -19.62
C TYR A 295 9.76 19.94 -19.72
N ILE A 296 9.09 20.77 -20.52
CA ILE A 296 7.64 20.68 -20.71
C ILE A 296 7.28 19.39 -21.45
N GLY A 297 8.01 19.04 -22.52
CA GLY A 297 7.77 17.84 -23.32
C GLY A 297 7.89 16.55 -22.51
N SER A 298 8.88 16.44 -21.63
CA SER A 298 9.03 15.27 -20.74
C SER A 298 7.87 15.16 -19.74
N LYS A 299 7.46 16.27 -19.13
CA LYS A 299 6.33 16.32 -18.20
C LYS A 299 5.00 16.00 -18.89
N LEU A 300 4.78 16.53 -20.09
CA LEU A 300 3.58 16.26 -20.89
C LEU A 300 3.52 14.80 -21.35
N THR A 301 4.65 14.25 -21.80
CA THR A 301 4.72 12.84 -22.24
C THR A 301 4.40 11.91 -21.08
N ARG A 302 5.00 12.14 -19.90
CA ARG A 302 4.69 11.35 -18.69
C ARG A 302 3.22 11.47 -18.30
N LYS A 303 2.69 12.70 -18.23
CA LYS A 303 1.28 12.94 -17.88
C LYS A 303 0.34 12.25 -18.87
N TYR A 304 0.67 12.27 -20.16
CA TYR A 304 -0.08 11.59 -21.21
C TYR A 304 -0.12 10.07 -20.99
N ILE A 305 1.02 9.43 -20.71
CA ILE A 305 1.11 7.99 -20.44
C ILE A 305 0.29 7.63 -19.20
N GLU A 306 0.55 8.30 -18.06
CA GLU A 306 -0.15 8.05 -16.79
C GLU A 306 -1.68 8.21 -16.93
N THR A 307 -2.13 9.27 -17.62
CA THR A 307 -3.58 9.51 -17.84
C THR A 307 -4.20 8.47 -18.76
N THR A 308 -3.46 7.97 -19.75
CA THR A 308 -3.93 6.94 -20.68
C THR A 308 -4.05 5.60 -19.96
N LEU A 309 -3.02 5.20 -19.21
CA LEU A 309 -3.04 3.97 -18.41
C LEU A 309 -4.17 3.99 -17.39
N TRP A 310 -4.37 5.10 -16.68
CA TRP A 310 -5.44 5.20 -15.68
C TRP A 310 -6.84 4.99 -16.27
N LYS A 311 -7.08 5.45 -17.50
CA LYS A 311 -8.35 5.20 -18.20
C LYS A 311 -8.55 3.72 -18.51
N ILE A 312 -7.50 3.06 -18.99
CA ILE A 312 -7.51 1.63 -19.34
C ILE A 312 -7.70 0.77 -18.10
N VAL A 313 -6.96 1.08 -17.02
CA VAL A 313 -7.13 0.43 -15.72
C VAL A 313 -8.59 0.57 -15.26
N LYS A 314 -9.15 1.78 -15.23
CA LYS A 314 -10.55 1.97 -14.81
C LYS A 314 -11.57 1.17 -15.64
N GLN A 315 -11.34 1.02 -16.94
CA GLN A 315 -12.21 0.28 -17.84
C GLN A 315 -12.22 -1.23 -17.50
N HIS A 316 -11.04 -1.80 -17.24
CA HIS A 316 -10.86 -3.25 -17.07
C HIS A 316 -10.82 -3.70 -15.61
N TYR A 317 -10.71 -2.78 -14.65
CA TYR A 317 -10.44 -3.07 -13.24
C TYR A 317 -11.47 -3.99 -12.58
N LYS A 318 -12.76 -3.80 -12.89
CA LYS A 318 -13.85 -4.57 -12.25
C LYS A 318 -13.66 -6.08 -12.39
N LYS A 319 -13.11 -6.52 -13.53
CA LYS A 319 -12.89 -7.94 -13.85
C LYS A 319 -11.44 -8.36 -13.64
N SER A 320 -10.48 -7.56 -14.07
CA SER A 320 -9.05 -7.90 -13.98
C SER A 320 -8.47 -7.83 -12.57
N LYS A 321 -9.02 -6.98 -11.68
CA LYS A 321 -8.47 -6.70 -10.34
C LYS A 321 -6.98 -6.36 -10.35
N CYS A 322 -6.53 -5.71 -11.42
CA CYS A 322 -5.15 -5.37 -11.64
C CYS A 322 -4.95 -3.87 -11.76
N LEU A 323 -3.79 -3.41 -11.28
CA LEU A 323 -3.32 -2.05 -11.43
C LEU A 323 -2.12 -2.04 -12.37
N MET A 324 -2.09 -1.07 -13.28
CA MET A 324 -0.99 -0.90 -14.22
C MET A 324 -0.36 0.48 -14.06
N PHE A 325 0.96 0.48 -13.93
CA PHE A 325 1.74 1.68 -13.67
C PHE A 325 2.84 1.86 -14.70
N TYR A 326 3.25 3.12 -14.84
CA TYR A 326 4.35 3.54 -15.68
C TYR A 326 5.58 3.85 -14.82
N ASP A 327 6.71 3.22 -15.15
CA ASP A 327 7.99 3.43 -14.50
C ASP A 327 9.08 3.83 -15.51
N ASN A 328 10.12 4.54 -15.05
CA ASN A 328 11.30 4.87 -15.84
C ASN A 328 12.56 4.36 -15.15
N VAL A 329 13.01 3.17 -15.56
CA VAL A 329 14.17 2.53 -14.94
C VAL A 329 15.47 3.04 -15.60
N PRO A 330 16.48 3.47 -14.81
CA PRO A 330 17.80 3.79 -15.34
C PRO A 330 18.52 2.55 -15.88
N VAL A 331 19.19 2.66 -17.02
CA VAL A 331 19.91 1.56 -17.68
C VAL A 331 21.41 1.83 -17.72
N GLY A 332 22.20 0.95 -17.11
CA GLY A 332 23.67 0.90 -17.24
C GLY A 332 24.48 1.82 -16.31
N CYS A 333 25.71 1.40 -16.02
CA CYS A 333 26.55 1.76 -14.87
C CYS A 333 27.20 3.16 -14.87
N SER A 334 27.54 3.58 -13.64
CA SER A 334 28.36 4.74 -13.24
C SER A 334 27.70 6.13 -13.32
N PRO A 335 27.79 6.97 -12.27
CA PRO A 335 27.27 8.35 -12.23
C PRO A 335 27.75 9.27 -13.37
N MET A 336 28.86 8.91 -14.04
CA MET A 336 29.44 9.68 -15.15
C MET A 336 28.82 9.39 -16.52
N CYS A 337 28.12 8.27 -16.69
CA CYS A 337 27.40 7.98 -17.93
C CYS A 337 25.96 8.49 -17.77
N GLY A 338 25.61 9.60 -18.43
CA GLY A 338 24.27 10.19 -18.37
C GLY A 338 23.17 9.13 -18.53
N ARG A 339 22.38 8.94 -17.47
CA ARG A 339 21.42 7.83 -17.31
C ARG A 339 20.48 7.75 -18.52
N LYS A 340 20.60 6.70 -19.34
CA LYS A 340 19.54 6.33 -20.28
C LYS A 340 18.41 5.74 -19.45
N THR A 341 17.21 6.30 -19.53
CA THR A 341 16.02 5.72 -18.90
C THR A 341 15.26 4.88 -19.91
N ARG A 342 14.73 3.74 -19.49
CA ARG A 342 13.78 2.93 -20.27
C ARG A 342 12.39 3.07 -19.68
N PRO A 343 11.35 3.28 -20.52
CA PRO A 343 9.98 3.26 -20.08
C PRO A 343 9.55 1.82 -19.83
N ASN A 344 9.00 1.55 -18.66
CA ASN A 344 8.48 0.24 -18.29
C ASN A 344 7.00 0.35 -17.91
N LEU A 345 6.23 -0.67 -18.26
CA LEU A 345 4.88 -0.88 -17.74
C LEU A 345 4.94 -2.00 -16.72
N VAL A 346 4.36 -1.76 -15.54
CA VAL A 346 4.36 -2.70 -14.42
C VAL A 346 2.92 -3.05 -14.09
N LEU A 347 2.61 -4.34 -14.12
CA LEU A 347 1.30 -4.89 -13.80
C LEU A 347 1.31 -5.55 -12.42
N ILE A 348 0.37 -5.16 -11.57
CA ILE A 348 0.25 -5.60 -10.18
C ILE A 348 -1.16 -6.12 -9.93
N SER A 349 -1.27 -7.31 -9.31
CA SER A 349 -2.55 -7.83 -8.81
C SER A 349 -2.95 -7.07 -7.56
N TYR A 350 -4.13 -6.49 -7.53
CA TYR A 350 -4.63 -5.82 -6.32
C TYR A 350 -6.16 -5.66 -6.31
N ASP A 351 -6.85 -6.34 -5.38
CA ASP A 351 -8.25 -6.09 -5.10
C ASP A 351 -8.44 -5.00 -4.04
N THR A 352 -8.95 -3.85 -4.45
CA THR A 352 -9.25 -2.71 -3.58
C THR A 352 -10.52 -2.88 -2.77
N LYS A 353 -11.37 -3.88 -3.05
CA LYS A 353 -12.66 -4.03 -2.37
C LYS A 353 -12.52 -4.10 -0.84
N PRO A 354 -11.65 -4.94 -0.25
CA PRO A 354 -11.46 -4.99 1.20
C PRO A 354 -10.93 -3.65 1.77
N CYS A 355 -10.09 -2.95 1.00
CA CYS A 355 -9.58 -1.63 1.39
C CYS A 355 -10.69 -0.57 1.43
N LYS A 356 -11.58 -0.59 0.43
CA LYS A 356 -12.74 0.32 0.37
C LYS A 356 -13.67 0.10 1.55
N GLU A 357 -14.00 -1.16 1.84
CA GLU A 357 -14.86 -1.54 2.97
C GLU A 357 -14.26 -1.05 4.29
N TYR A 358 -12.96 -1.23 4.50
CA TYR A 358 -12.25 -0.69 5.66
C TYR A 358 -12.38 0.84 5.78
N VAL A 359 -12.06 1.57 4.71
CA VAL A 359 -12.13 3.05 4.71
C VAL A 359 -13.56 3.53 4.96
N LEU A 360 -14.54 2.90 4.34
CA LEU A 360 -15.94 3.22 4.50
C LEU A 360 -16.43 3.01 5.93
N LEU A 361 -16.03 1.91 6.58
CA LEU A 361 -16.32 1.66 7.99
C LEU A 361 -15.67 2.72 8.89
N TYR A 362 -14.41 3.07 8.62
CA TYR A 362 -13.71 4.12 9.35
C TYR A 362 -14.44 5.47 9.24
N LEU A 363 -14.84 5.86 8.02
CA LEU A 363 -15.56 7.12 7.79
C LEU A 363 -16.92 7.13 8.50
N ARG A 364 -17.69 6.03 8.41
CA ARG A 364 -18.99 5.90 9.10
C ARG A 364 -18.84 5.99 10.60
N ASN A 365 -17.82 5.36 11.19
CA ASN A 365 -17.58 5.42 12.63
C ASN A 365 -17.15 6.82 13.07
N LYS A 366 -16.26 7.47 12.31
CA LYS A 366 -15.75 8.81 12.62
C LYS A 366 -16.83 9.89 12.49
N PHE A 367 -17.77 9.72 11.57
CA PHE A 367 -18.83 10.68 11.25
C PHE A 367 -20.23 10.13 11.51
N SER A 368 -20.38 9.27 12.52
CA SER A 368 -21.63 8.56 12.86
C SER A 368 -22.85 9.45 13.07
N GLY A 369 -22.65 10.73 13.41
CA GLY A 369 -23.72 11.74 13.51
C GLY A 369 -24.29 12.25 12.17
N PHE A 370 -23.76 11.83 11.02
CA PHE A 370 -24.17 12.25 9.67
C PHE A 370 -24.75 11.09 8.84
N ALA A 371 -25.44 10.16 9.52
CA ALA A 371 -25.85 8.84 9.04
C ALA A 371 -26.72 8.80 7.76
N GLU A 372 -27.24 9.93 7.26
CA GLU A 372 -28.18 9.94 6.12
C GLU A 372 -27.51 9.88 4.73
N ASN A 373 -26.18 10.08 4.62
CA ASN A 373 -25.49 10.17 3.32
C ASN A 373 -24.65 8.93 2.98
N HIS A 374 -25.27 7.75 2.92
CA HIS A 374 -24.58 6.49 2.59
C HIS A 374 -23.82 6.54 1.24
N GLU A 375 -24.42 7.11 0.20
CA GLU A 375 -23.80 7.25 -1.12
C GLU A 375 -22.56 8.16 -1.09
N ALA A 376 -22.60 9.24 -0.30
CA ALA A 376 -21.48 10.17 -0.21
C ALA A 376 -20.26 9.53 0.46
N PHE A 377 -20.46 8.66 1.45
CA PHE A 377 -19.35 7.93 2.09
C PHE A 377 -18.73 6.88 1.17
N GLU A 378 -19.54 6.23 0.33
CA GLU A 378 -19.04 5.30 -0.69
C GLU A 378 -18.19 6.02 -1.73
N GLU A 379 -18.70 7.13 -2.27
CA GLU A 379 -17.97 7.96 -3.21
C GLU A 379 -16.66 8.50 -2.60
N TRP A 380 -16.71 8.87 -1.30
CA TRP A 380 -15.53 9.35 -0.60
C TRP A 380 -14.48 8.26 -0.40
N ALA A 381 -14.89 7.05 0.01
CA ALA A 381 -14.00 5.91 0.17
C ALA A 381 -13.33 5.54 -1.17
N ASP A 382 -14.09 5.52 -2.27
CA ASP A 382 -13.55 5.29 -3.61
C ASP A 382 -12.50 6.35 -3.98
N LYS A 383 -12.84 7.63 -3.81
CA LYS A 383 -11.94 8.74 -4.11
C LYS A 383 -10.66 8.69 -3.27
N LEU A 384 -10.74 8.34 -1.99
CA LEU A 384 -9.57 8.23 -1.11
C LEU A 384 -8.63 7.11 -1.58
N ILE A 385 -9.17 5.94 -1.91
CA ILE A 385 -8.38 4.83 -2.43
C ILE A 385 -7.74 5.20 -3.77
N GLU A 386 -8.50 5.78 -4.70
CA GLU A 386 -7.97 6.23 -6.00
C GLU A 386 -6.84 7.26 -5.84
N CYS A 387 -7.03 8.27 -4.99
CA CYS A 387 -6.01 9.30 -4.77
C CYS A 387 -4.77 8.71 -4.09
N THR A 388 -4.93 7.72 -3.23
CA THR A 388 -3.82 7.04 -2.56
C THR A 388 -3.01 6.20 -3.53
N ILE A 389 -3.68 5.44 -4.41
CA ILE A 389 -3.02 4.71 -5.49
C ILE A 389 -2.22 5.66 -6.38
N ALA A 390 -2.79 6.81 -6.73
CA ALA A 390 -2.11 7.81 -7.55
C ALA A 390 -0.90 8.43 -6.82
N TYR A 391 -1.08 8.79 -5.55
CA TYR A 391 -0.05 9.45 -4.73
C TYR A 391 1.14 8.52 -4.44
N TYR A 392 0.88 7.29 -4.03
CA TYR A 392 1.88 6.27 -3.72
C TYR A 392 2.25 5.39 -4.92
N SER A 393 1.91 5.80 -6.14
CA SER A 393 2.15 5.00 -7.36
C SER A 393 3.60 4.53 -7.50
N HIS A 394 4.57 5.38 -7.18
CA HIS A 394 6.00 5.03 -7.21
C HIS A 394 6.34 3.93 -6.17
N ASP A 395 5.82 4.05 -4.95
CA ASP A 395 6.09 3.09 -3.88
C ASP A 395 5.37 1.75 -4.15
N ILE A 396 4.18 1.79 -4.74
CA ILE A 396 3.40 0.61 -5.15
C ILE A 396 4.11 -0.16 -6.28
N ILE A 397 4.69 0.53 -7.27
CA ILE A 397 5.52 -0.10 -8.33
C ILE A 397 6.65 -0.93 -7.69
N HIS A 398 7.29 -0.36 -6.68
CA HIS A 398 8.35 -0.99 -5.89
C HIS A 398 7.78 -1.59 -4.60
N TRP A 399 6.72 -2.40 -4.71
CA TRP A 399 6.01 -3.00 -3.57
C TRP A 399 6.94 -3.63 -2.52
N GLU A 400 8.06 -4.22 -2.95
CA GLU A 400 9.04 -4.84 -2.05
C GLU A 400 9.76 -3.85 -1.12
N ASP A 401 9.75 -2.57 -1.47
CA ASP A 401 10.37 -1.50 -0.70
C ASP A 401 9.39 -0.86 0.29
N LEU A 402 8.09 -1.19 0.20
CA LEU A 402 7.10 -0.74 1.17
C LEU A 402 7.45 -1.23 2.59
N PRO A 403 7.08 -0.48 3.65
CA PRO A 403 7.30 -0.92 5.02
C PRO A 403 6.66 -2.29 5.27
N LYS A 404 7.30 -3.11 6.11
CA LYS A 404 6.68 -4.34 6.60
C LYS A 404 5.70 -3.98 7.70
N SER A 405 4.48 -4.50 7.60
CA SER A 405 3.49 -4.32 8.66
C SER A 405 3.61 -5.43 9.70
N SER A 406 3.26 -5.12 10.96
CA SER A 406 3.22 -6.09 12.06
C SER A 406 2.26 -7.25 11.82
N TYR A 407 1.27 -7.08 10.93
CA TYR A 407 0.33 -8.12 10.53
C TYR A 407 0.00 -7.96 9.04
N ASN A 408 -0.29 -9.08 8.35
CA ASN A 408 -0.60 -9.04 6.92
C ASN A 408 -2.07 -8.67 6.69
N ARG A 409 -2.35 -7.39 6.41
CA ARG A 409 -3.72 -6.96 6.14
C ARG A 409 -4.10 -7.22 4.69
N HIS A 410 -5.24 -7.85 4.46
CA HIS A 410 -5.74 -8.19 3.11
C HIS A 410 -4.74 -8.99 2.28
N ASP A 411 -3.99 -9.89 2.93
CA ASP A 411 -3.10 -10.86 2.29
C ASP A 411 -2.13 -10.22 1.28
N THR A 412 -1.43 -9.17 1.69
CA THR A 412 -0.47 -8.49 0.82
C THR A 412 0.80 -9.31 0.59
N TRP A 413 1.39 -9.12 -0.59
CA TRP A 413 2.62 -9.78 -0.99
C TRP A 413 3.79 -9.36 -0.09
N LYS A 414 4.53 -10.35 0.42
CA LYS A 414 5.66 -10.17 1.35
C LYS A 414 5.31 -9.41 2.65
N GLN A 415 4.03 -9.40 3.07
CA GLN A 415 3.57 -8.73 4.30
C GLN A 415 3.94 -7.24 4.33
N ARG A 416 3.72 -6.57 3.20
CA ARG A 416 3.95 -5.14 3.06
C ARG A 416 2.72 -4.37 3.51
N GLU A 417 2.84 -3.07 3.70
CA GLU A 417 1.67 -2.26 4.03
C GLU A 417 0.63 -2.31 2.91
N CYS A 418 -0.60 -2.66 3.29
CA CYS A 418 -1.77 -2.62 2.43
C CYS A 418 -2.13 -1.17 2.08
N ILE A 419 -2.80 -0.94 0.95
CA ILE A 419 -3.19 0.42 0.53
C ILE A 419 -4.01 1.12 1.62
N CYS A 420 -4.94 0.43 2.30
CA CYS A 420 -5.70 1.06 3.39
C CYS A 420 -4.83 1.47 4.59
N GLN A 421 -3.68 0.82 4.83
CA GLN A 421 -2.72 1.22 5.86
C GLN A 421 -1.93 2.47 5.41
N LEU A 422 -1.68 2.65 4.11
CA LEU A 422 -1.11 3.89 3.57
C LEU A 422 -2.08 5.08 3.69
N VAL A 423 -3.39 4.82 3.71
CA VAL A 423 -4.47 5.81 3.87
C VAL A 423 -4.68 6.21 5.34
N GLU A 424 -4.48 5.29 6.28
CA GLU A 424 -4.78 5.49 7.72
C GLU A 424 -4.23 6.77 8.34
N PRO A 425 -2.94 7.14 8.14
CA PRO A 425 -2.42 8.39 8.68
C PRO A 425 -3.25 9.60 8.22
N HIS A 426 -3.67 9.60 6.96
CA HIS A 426 -4.50 10.67 6.37
C HIS A 426 -5.94 10.64 6.89
N LEU A 427 -6.48 9.45 7.19
CA LEU A 427 -7.82 9.30 7.77
C LEU A 427 -7.91 9.87 9.19
N SER A 428 -6.82 9.79 9.96
CA SER A 428 -6.75 10.32 11.32
C SER A 428 -6.88 11.84 11.34
N GLU A 429 -6.32 12.54 10.35
CA GLU A 429 -6.28 13.99 10.22
C GLU A 429 -7.56 14.61 9.64
N LEU A 430 -8.48 13.81 9.09
CA LEU A 430 -9.73 14.30 8.50
C LEU A 430 -10.64 15.03 9.51
N SER A 431 -11.01 16.28 9.25
CA SER A 431 -12.04 17.03 9.98
C SER A 431 -13.20 17.43 9.06
N LEU A 432 -14.43 17.48 9.60
CA LEU A 432 -15.61 17.98 8.88
C LEU A 432 -15.35 19.40 8.34
N GLY A 433 -15.58 19.60 7.04
CA GLY A 433 -15.39 20.90 6.37
C GLY A 433 -14.08 21.06 5.58
N GLN A 434 -13.13 20.11 5.69
CA GLN A 434 -11.92 20.11 4.86
C GLN A 434 -12.04 19.16 3.66
N CYS A 435 -12.95 19.46 2.71
CA CYS A 435 -12.85 18.98 1.32
C CYS A 435 -11.62 19.57 0.57
N VAL A 436 -10.67 20.17 1.28
CA VAL A 436 -9.45 20.81 0.77
C VAL A 436 -8.37 19.78 0.41
N TRP A 437 -8.49 18.53 0.86
CA TRP A 437 -7.53 17.46 0.59
C TRP A 437 -7.44 17.05 -0.89
N PHE A 438 -8.50 17.24 -1.68
CA PHE A 438 -8.44 17.04 -3.15
C PHE A 438 -7.41 17.96 -3.84
N LYS A 439 -7.01 19.07 -3.20
CA LYS A 439 -5.98 20.00 -3.71
C LYS A 439 -4.55 19.63 -3.30
N TYR A 440 -4.34 18.86 -2.22
CA TYR A 440 -3.01 18.61 -1.66
C TYR A 440 -2.35 17.33 -2.18
N LEU A 441 -3.11 16.27 -2.47
CA LEU A 441 -2.57 15.02 -3.02
C LEU A 441 -2.00 15.18 -4.46
N GLY A 442 -2.25 16.32 -5.12
CA GLY A 442 -1.67 16.66 -6.42
C GLY A 442 -0.31 17.38 -6.39
N LYS A 443 0.21 17.75 -5.21
CA LYS A 443 1.53 18.39 -5.07
C LYS A 443 2.54 17.35 -4.55
N ARG A 444 3.39 16.85 -5.46
CA ARG A 444 4.48 15.92 -5.13
C ARG A 444 5.44 16.57 -4.12
N GLU A 445 5.47 16.06 -2.89
CA GLU A 445 6.67 16.11 -2.04
C GLU A 445 7.22 14.69 -1.94
N HIS A 446 8.44 14.51 -2.45
CA HIS A 446 9.11 13.21 -2.44
C HIS A 446 9.45 12.79 -1.01
N LYS A 447 8.95 11.63 -0.57
CA LYS A 447 9.53 10.91 0.57
C LYS A 447 10.74 10.12 0.07
N THR A 448 11.94 10.51 0.47
CA THR A 448 13.12 9.63 0.36
C THR A 448 13.31 8.93 1.71
N PHE A 449 13.12 7.61 1.74
CA PHE A 449 13.49 6.80 2.88
C PHE A 449 15.01 6.58 2.84
N SER A 450 15.75 7.27 3.69
CA SER A 450 17.15 6.94 3.99
C SER A 450 17.28 6.64 5.48
N ASN A 451 17.75 5.43 5.79
CA ASN A 451 18.23 4.94 7.08
C ASN A 451 17.68 5.67 8.32
N GLY A 452 16.51 5.23 8.79
CA GLY A 452 16.10 5.36 10.19
C GLY A 452 15.57 6.73 10.64
N THR A 453 15.51 7.76 9.80
CA THR A 453 14.93 9.06 10.18
C THR A 453 14.01 9.62 9.11
N VAL A 454 12.74 9.81 9.46
CA VAL A 454 11.75 10.53 8.64
C VAL A 454 12.00 12.03 8.83
N THR A 455 12.61 12.70 7.85
CA THR A 455 12.73 14.16 7.84
C THR A 455 11.61 14.79 7.02
N TYR A 456 10.76 15.59 7.66
CA TYR A 456 9.75 16.42 7.01
C TYR A 456 10.39 17.71 6.48
N GLY A 457 10.62 17.80 5.17
CA GLY A 457 11.05 19.03 4.54
C GLY A 457 9.87 19.96 4.28
N ARG A 458 9.60 20.93 5.17
CA ARG A 458 8.66 22.03 4.88
C ARG A 458 9.25 22.92 3.78
N THR A 459 8.62 22.99 2.61
CA THR A 459 8.81 24.12 1.69
C THR A 459 7.51 24.92 1.62
N ILE A 460 7.42 25.97 2.44
CA ILE A 460 6.41 27.02 2.28
C ILE A 460 6.82 27.83 1.05
N ILE A 461 6.00 27.83 0.00
CA ILE A 461 6.02 28.87 -1.03
C ILE A 461 4.61 29.42 -1.14
N LEU A 462 4.52 30.72 -0.89
CA LEU A 462 3.34 31.60 -0.99
C LEU A 462 2.62 31.48 -2.33
#